data_AF-A0A956TH94-F1
#
_entry.id   AF-A0A956TH94-F1
#
_cell.length_a   1.000
_cell.length_b   1.000
_cell.length_c   1.000
_cell.angle_alpha   90.00
_cell.angle_beta   90.00
_cell.angle_gamma   90.00
#
_symmetry.space_group_name_H-M   'P 1'
#
loop_
_entity.id
_entity.type
_entity.pdbx_description
1 polymer ?
#
loop_
_entity_poly.entity_id
_entity_poly.type
_entity_poly.pdbx_seq_one_letter_code
_entity_poly.pdbx_strand_id
1 'polypeptide(L)'
;MGGLTLLHRGWNTLVAPPQPQPHFQPPTQPAPVTYGGTPAPTGGGGLYGGTPSTGSTASPALFGTLKPPSDPNDFASYLQAQLAGGTLQGNTGIAQADAIPGTRFARVQSPQLWHADVARNYAYQFAAFASGNDALSVGGLQAGAQAFHQMNPESRLFMQVASVFKGNSLNGPGFYDNPGLKNLLLSKGVTDLAALDGVGQTDVQTIGAVAKAIDRGQLNLNDIINSGTIDNLDRYFNVINYVETGRFGLDVAAYDMAPI
;
A
#
# COMPACT_ATOMS: atom_id res chain seq x y z
N MET A 1 -12.01 44.29 -39.88
CA MET A 1 -12.26 42.84 -39.81
C MET A 1 -10.94 42.20 -39.38
N GLY A 2 -10.76 41.95 -38.09
CA GLY A 2 -10.90 40.61 -37.48
C GLY A 2 -9.64 39.80 -37.80
N GLY A 3 -8.70 39.49 -36.91
CA GLY A 3 -8.78 39.16 -35.48
C GLY A 3 -8.28 37.72 -35.34
N LEU A 4 -7.11 37.51 -34.71
CA LEU A 4 -6.74 36.27 -33.98
C LEU A 4 -5.40 36.48 -33.26
N THR A 5 -5.52 36.77 -31.97
CA THR A 5 -4.50 36.70 -30.94
C THR A 5 -4.80 35.44 -30.12
N LEU A 6 -3.79 34.64 -29.74
CA LEU A 6 -3.58 34.02 -28.40
C LEU A 6 -2.57 32.85 -28.52
N LEU A 7 -1.35 33.01 -28.01
CA LEU A 7 -0.87 32.67 -26.65
C LEU A 7 -0.13 31.31 -26.63
N HIS A 8 1.19 31.37 -26.82
CA HIS A 8 2.16 30.33 -26.44
C HIS A 8 3.21 30.98 -25.52
N ARG A 9 3.01 30.89 -24.21
CA ARG A 9 3.96 31.16 -23.11
C ARG A 9 3.41 30.42 -21.89
N GLY A 10 4.13 29.68 -21.07
CA GLY A 10 5.55 29.33 -20.99
C GLY A 10 5.71 28.53 -19.69
N TRP A 11 6.58 27.53 -19.68
CA TRP A 11 7.07 26.90 -18.45
C TRP A 11 8.54 26.57 -18.68
N ASN A 12 9.40 27.54 -18.41
CA ASN A 12 10.80 27.29 -18.18
C ASN A 12 11.36 28.29 -17.17
N THR A 13 12.23 27.77 -16.33
CA THR A 13 13.15 28.42 -15.38
C THR A 13 12.57 29.04 -14.12
N LEU A 14 12.51 28.24 -13.06
CA LEU A 14 12.89 28.67 -11.71
C LEU A 14 13.88 27.64 -11.15
N VAL A 15 15.18 27.92 -11.33
CA VAL A 15 16.24 27.26 -10.56
C VAL A 15 16.34 28.03 -9.25
N ALA A 16 15.82 27.44 -8.17
CA ALA A 16 16.05 27.94 -6.82
C ALA A 16 17.45 27.48 -6.34
N PRO A 17 18.17 28.29 -5.54
CA PRO A 17 19.43 27.86 -4.92
C PRO A 17 19.18 26.68 -3.96
N PRO A 18 20.18 25.79 -3.74
CA PRO A 18 20.03 24.64 -2.85
C PRO A 18 19.73 25.13 -1.43
N GLN A 19 18.54 24.82 -0.93
CA GLN A 19 18.23 24.98 0.49
C GLN A 19 19.00 23.93 1.31
N PRO A 20 19.53 24.29 2.49
CA PRO A 20 20.11 23.32 3.40
C PRO A 20 19.04 22.28 3.77
N GLN A 21 19.40 21.00 3.65
CA GLN A 21 18.50 19.91 4.03
C GLN A 21 18.17 20.01 5.52
N PRO A 22 16.88 20.02 5.91
CA PRO A 22 16.51 20.01 7.31
C PRO A 22 16.97 18.68 7.92
N HIS A 23 17.71 18.78 9.03
CA HIS A 23 18.05 17.65 9.87
C HIS A 23 16.75 16.97 10.32
N PHE A 24 16.54 15.73 9.88
CA PHE A 24 15.43 14.89 10.33
C PHE A 24 15.55 14.68 11.84
N GLN A 25 14.66 15.32 12.60
CA GLN A 25 14.33 14.89 13.96
C GLN A 25 13.19 13.88 13.85
N PRO A 26 13.36 12.64 14.34
CA PRO A 26 12.28 11.66 14.34
C PRO A 26 11.12 12.17 15.22
N PRO A 27 9.85 11.96 14.82
CA PRO A 27 8.72 12.25 15.69
C PRO A 27 8.80 11.37 16.94
N THR A 28 8.64 11.99 18.11
CA THR A 28 8.49 11.30 19.39
C THR A 28 7.26 10.38 19.32
N GLN A 29 7.48 9.07 19.48
CA GLN A 29 6.44 8.07 19.67
C GLN A 29 5.45 8.54 20.76
N PRO A 30 4.13 8.57 20.52
CA PRO A 30 3.17 8.68 21.60
C PRO A 30 3.25 7.42 22.48
N ALA A 31 3.20 7.62 23.80
CA ALA A 31 3.29 6.57 24.81
C ALA A 31 2.18 5.51 24.63
N PRO A 32 2.45 4.23 24.98
CA PRO A 32 1.47 3.16 24.84
C PRO A 32 0.25 3.41 25.75
N VAL A 33 -0.94 3.30 25.16
CA VAL A 33 -2.22 3.39 25.88
C VAL A 33 -2.47 2.07 26.60
N THR A 34 -2.33 2.07 27.92
CA THR A 34 -2.65 0.93 28.79
C THR A 34 -4.16 0.80 28.94
N TYR A 35 -4.79 -0.21 28.31
CA TYR A 35 -6.15 -0.61 28.65
C TYR A 35 -6.13 -1.74 29.69
N GLY A 36 -6.67 -1.44 30.87
CA GLY A 36 -6.78 -2.39 31.98
C GLY A 36 -7.97 -3.34 31.85
N GLY A 37 -7.66 -4.64 31.80
CA GLY A 37 -8.17 -5.73 32.67
C GLY A 37 -9.66 -6.12 32.71
N THR A 38 -9.95 -7.39 32.36
CA THR A 38 -10.43 -8.44 33.30
C THR A 38 -10.41 -9.85 32.64
N PRO A 39 -10.36 -10.96 33.44
CA PRO A 39 -9.76 -12.24 33.04
C PRO A 39 -10.69 -13.29 32.38
N ALA A 40 -10.03 -14.33 31.84
CA ALA A 40 -10.45 -15.46 31.01
C ALA A 40 -11.66 -16.32 31.48
N PRO A 41 -12.08 -17.28 30.63
CA PRO A 41 -11.74 -18.66 31.00
C PRO A 41 -11.08 -19.49 29.89
N THR A 42 -10.24 -20.38 30.38
CA THR A 42 -9.44 -21.43 29.76
C THR A 42 -10.28 -22.45 28.96
N GLY A 43 -9.85 -22.76 27.75
CA GLY A 43 -10.30 -23.93 26.96
C GLY A 43 -9.32 -24.19 25.82
N GLY A 44 -8.48 -25.21 25.98
CA GLY A 44 -7.38 -25.53 25.07
C GLY A 44 -7.78 -26.26 23.78
N GLY A 45 -6.81 -26.36 22.87
CA GLY A 45 -6.87 -27.23 21.69
C GLY A 45 -6.21 -26.61 20.46
N GLY A 46 -4.93 -26.90 20.24
CA GLY A 46 -4.22 -26.50 19.03
C GLY A 46 -4.68 -27.26 17.80
N LEU A 47 -4.68 -26.60 16.64
CA LEU A 47 -4.93 -27.22 15.33
C LEU A 47 -4.18 -26.45 14.22
N TYR A 48 -2.84 -26.43 14.27
CA TYR A 48 -2.02 -26.33 13.06
C TYR A 48 -1.63 -27.75 12.66
N GLY A 49 -2.54 -28.39 11.93
CA GLY A 49 -2.43 -29.79 11.54
C GLY A 49 -3.56 -30.21 10.62
N GLY A 50 -3.68 -29.55 9.47
CA GLY A 50 -4.57 -29.96 8.37
C GLY A 50 -3.74 -30.28 7.13
N THR A 51 -3.66 -31.57 6.80
CA THR A 51 -3.17 -32.09 5.52
C THR A 51 -3.96 -31.49 4.33
N PRO A 52 -3.34 -31.36 3.14
CA PRO A 52 -3.97 -30.73 1.99
C PRO A 52 -5.14 -31.60 1.51
N SER A 53 -6.37 -31.09 1.65
CA SER A 53 -7.56 -31.70 1.06
C SER A 53 -7.53 -31.50 -0.45
N THR A 54 -7.17 -32.58 -1.15
CA THR A 54 -7.49 -32.80 -2.56
C THR A 54 -9.00 -32.81 -2.74
N GLY A 55 -9.56 -31.75 -3.36
CA GLY A 55 -10.96 -31.75 -3.77
C GLY A 55 -11.65 -30.40 -3.66
N SER A 56 -11.12 -29.37 -4.29
CA SER A 56 -11.92 -28.19 -4.68
C SER A 56 -11.34 -27.61 -5.95
N THR A 57 -12.04 -27.81 -7.05
CA THR A 57 -11.88 -27.05 -8.29
C THR A 57 -12.38 -25.63 -8.06
N ALA A 58 -11.67 -24.86 -7.23
CA ALA A 58 -11.73 -23.41 -7.28
C ALA A 58 -10.74 -22.99 -8.38
N SER A 59 -11.26 -22.41 -9.45
CA SER A 59 -10.47 -21.92 -10.57
C SER A 59 -9.27 -21.06 -10.09
N PRO A 60 -8.07 -21.17 -10.70
CA PRO A 60 -6.86 -20.47 -10.27
C PRO A 60 -6.85 -18.93 -10.48
N ALA A 61 -8.00 -18.25 -10.59
CA ALA A 61 -8.13 -17.01 -11.36
C ALA A 61 -8.61 -15.75 -10.62
N LEU A 62 -8.76 -15.72 -9.29
CA LEU A 62 -9.37 -14.55 -8.60
C LEU A 62 -8.46 -13.68 -7.72
N PHE A 63 -7.26 -14.13 -7.34
CA PHE A 63 -6.35 -13.34 -6.48
C PHE A 63 -5.21 -12.62 -7.25
N GLY A 64 -5.34 -12.46 -8.57
CA GLY A 64 -4.17 -12.23 -9.44
C GLY A 64 -3.99 -10.84 -10.06
N THR A 65 -5.01 -10.02 -10.22
CA THR A 65 -4.87 -8.81 -11.04
C THR A 65 -5.72 -7.65 -10.52
N LEU A 66 -5.07 -6.74 -9.80
CA LEU A 66 -5.57 -5.37 -9.69
C LEU A 66 -5.43 -4.71 -11.04
N LYS A 67 -6.51 -4.12 -11.58
CA LYS A 67 -6.44 -3.35 -12.81
C LYS A 67 -5.98 -1.91 -12.51
N PRO A 68 -5.21 -1.27 -13.39
CA PRO A 68 -5.00 0.17 -13.32
C PRO A 68 -6.35 0.91 -13.26
N PRO A 69 -6.42 2.08 -12.61
CA PRO A 69 -7.64 2.87 -12.54
C PRO A 69 -8.24 3.16 -13.91
N SER A 70 -9.56 3.06 -14.02
CA SER A 70 -10.25 3.41 -15.27
C SER A 70 -10.46 4.92 -15.44
N ASP A 71 -10.41 5.71 -14.36
CA ASP A 71 -10.31 7.17 -14.43
C ASP A 71 -8.81 7.55 -14.61
N PRO A 72 -8.44 8.21 -15.73
CA PRO A 72 -7.04 8.58 -15.99
C PRO A 72 -6.45 9.55 -14.95
N ASN A 73 -7.29 10.25 -14.18
CA ASN A 73 -6.85 11.21 -13.16
C ASN A 73 -6.78 10.62 -11.75
N ASP A 74 -7.15 9.35 -11.54
CA ASP A 74 -7.21 8.78 -10.19
C ASP A 74 -5.86 8.78 -9.48
N PHE A 75 -4.78 8.41 -10.17
CA PHE A 75 -3.42 8.49 -9.60
C PHE A 75 -3.05 9.90 -9.15
N ALA A 76 -3.34 10.90 -9.98
CA ALA A 76 -3.08 12.29 -9.62
C ALA A 76 -3.93 12.73 -8.43
N SER A 77 -5.20 12.30 -8.40
CA SER A 77 -6.14 12.62 -7.33
C SER A 77 -5.76 11.99 -5.99
N TYR A 78 -5.34 10.73 -6.01
CA TYR A 78 -4.81 10.03 -4.85
C TYR A 78 -3.54 10.70 -4.32
N LEU A 79 -2.57 10.99 -5.18
CA LEU A 79 -1.31 11.64 -4.78
C LEU A 79 -1.53 13.04 -4.22
N GLN A 80 -2.46 13.81 -4.79
CA GLN A 80 -2.85 15.12 -4.25
C GLN A 80 -3.41 14.99 -2.83
N ALA A 81 -4.32 14.03 -2.60
CA ALA A 81 -4.88 13.78 -1.28
C ALA A 81 -3.80 13.31 -0.27
N GLN A 82 -2.85 12.49 -0.72
CA GLN A 82 -1.72 12.02 0.09
C GLN A 82 -0.74 13.16 0.43
N LEU A 83 -0.49 14.07 -0.51
CA LEU A 83 0.34 15.27 -0.30
C LEU A 83 -0.33 16.22 0.70
N ALA A 84 -1.62 16.50 0.52
CA ALA A 84 -2.38 17.42 1.37
C ALA A 84 -2.49 16.93 2.82
N GLY A 85 -2.72 15.63 3.03
CA GLY A 85 -2.74 15.03 4.36
C GLY A 85 -1.35 14.84 5.00
N GLY A 86 -0.29 15.26 4.32
CA GLY A 86 1.07 15.26 4.82
C GLY A 86 1.72 13.87 4.83
N THR A 87 1.17 12.89 4.11
CA THR A 87 1.67 11.51 4.13
C THR A 87 3.03 11.36 3.45
N LEU A 88 3.38 12.29 2.57
CA LEU A 88 4.73 12.38 2.02
C LEU A 88 5.77 12.85 3.07
N GLN A 89 5.32 13.41 4.19
CA GLN A 89 6.14 13.86 5.32
C GLN A 89 5.99 12.96 6.56
N GLY A 90 5.39 11.77 6.40
CA GLY A 90 5.21 10.80 7.49
C GLY A 90 3.90 10.92 8.28
N ASN A 91 2.98 11.79 7.87
CA ASN A 91 1.62 11.81 8.44
C ASN A 91 0.74 10.70 7.82
N THR A 92 -0.37 10.34 8.46
CA THR A 92 -1.16 9.16 8.03
C THR A 92 -2.43 9.51 7.24
N GLY A 93 -2.64 10.78 6.91
CA GLY A 93 -3.89 11.24 6.30
C GLY A 93 -3.94 11.09 4.78
N ILE A 94 -4.85 10.27 4.27
CA ILE A 94 -5.42 10.45 2.93
C ILE A 94 -6.90 10.74 3.16
N ALA A 95 -7.39 11.88 2.65
CA ALA A 95 -8.78 12.26 2.79
C ALA A 95 -9.40 12.50 1.42
N GLN A 96 -10.64 12.02 1.23
CA GLN A 96 -11.37 12.21 -0.03
C GLN A 96 -11.59 13.70 -0.36
N ALA A 97 -11.74 14.54 0.66
CA ALA A 97 -11.96 15.98 0.49
C ALA A 97 -10.76 16.72 -0.14
N ASP A 98 -9.55 16.14 -0.03
CA ASP A 98 -8.31 16.72 -0.57
C ASP A 98 -8.02 16.25 -2.01
N ALA A 99 -8.89 15.41 -2.57
CA ALA A 99 -8.80 14.91 -3.93
C ALA A 99 -9.00 16.01 -4.99
N ILE A 100 -8.59 15.74 -6.22
CA ILE A 100 -8.85 16.65 -7.35
C ILE A 100 -10.35 16.67 -7.63
N PRO A 101 -11.04 17.83 -7.57
CA PRO A 101 -12.47 17.88 -7.86
C PRO A 101 -12.79 17.40 -9.28
N GLY A 102 -13.82 16.55 -9.41
CA GLY A 102 -14.23 16.02 -10.70
C GLY A 102 -13.66 14.66 -11.07
N THR A 103 -12.77 14.09 -10.25
CA THR A 103 -12.33 12.69 -10.40
C THR A 103 -13.28 11.74 -9.71
N ARG A 104 -13.23 10.46 -10.08
CA ARG A 104 -13.96 9.41 -9.36
C ARG A 104 -13.53 9.35 -7.91
N PHE A 105 -12.23 9.43 -7.65
CA PHE A 105 -11.67 9.40 -6.31
C PHE A 105 -12.33 10.44 -5.39
N ALA A 106 -12.56 11.66 -5.89
CA ALA A 106 -13.20 12.75 -5.14
C ALA A 106 -14.71 12.59 -4.93
N ARG A 107 -15.38 11.67 -5.65
CA ARG A 107 -16.84 11.65 -5.79
C ARG A 107 -17.51 10.36 -5.39
N VAL A 108 -16.80 9.24 -5.41
CA VAL A 108 -17.39 7.94 -5.07
C VAL A 108 -18.01 8.02 -3.67
N GLN A 109 -19.29 7.70 -3.57
CA GLN A 109 -20.05 7.87 -2.32
C GLN A 109 -19.85 6.71 -1.35
N SER A 110 -19.54 5.52 -1.88
CA SER A 110 -19.32 4.34 -1.05
C SER A 110 -17.95 4.42 -0.37
N PRO A 111 -17.88 4.51 0.98
CA PRO A 111 -16.60 4.54 1.69
C PRO A 111 -15.78 3.27 1.44
N GLN A 112 -16.45 2.12 1.31
CA GLN A 112 -15.80 0.85 1.00
C GLN A 112 -15.09 0.89 -0.35
N LEU A 113 -15.74 1.41 -1.39
CA LEU A 113 -15.14 1.51 -2.73
C LEU A 113 -13.99 2.52 -2.74
N TRP A 114 -14.15 3.64 -2.02
CA TRP A 114 -13.09 4.62 -1.86
C TRP A 114 -11.85 4.02 -1.16
N HIS A 115 -12.04 3.29 -0.06
CA HIS A 115 -10.95 2.61 0.63
C HIS A 115 -10.31 1.51 -0.22
N ALA A 116 -11.08 0.80 -1.04
CA ALA A 116 -10.55 -0.17 -1.98
C ALA A 116 -9.62 0.50 -3.02
N ASP A 117 -9.98 1.69 -3.52
CA ASP A 117 -9.09 2.42 -4.42
C ASP A 117 -7.84 2.97 -3.71
N VAL A 118 -7.97 3.49 -2.48
CA VAL A 118 -6.81 3.88 -1.66
C VAL A 118 -5.84 2.72 -1.50
N ALA A 119 -6.35 1.52 -1.17
CA ALA A 119 -5.53 0.31 -1.05
C ALA A 119 -4.90 -0.09 -2.40
N ARG A 120 -5.65 -0.03 -3.50
CA ARG A 120 -5.09 -0.26 -4.85
C ARG A 120 -3.90 0.65 -5.13
N ASN A 121 -4.03 1.94 -4.83
CA ASN A 121 -2.94 2.90 -5.02
C ASN A 121 -1.73 2.56 -4.16
N TYR A 122 -1.91 2.20 -2.89
CA TYR A 122 -0.81 1.73 -2.05
C TYR A 122 -0.09 0.50 -2.63
N ALA A 123 -0.83 -0.49 -3.14
CA ALA A 123 -0.23 -1.66 -3.77
C ALA A 123 0.67 -1.27 -4.96
N TYR A 124 0.24 -0.28 -5.77
CA TYR A 124 1.06 0.24 -6.86
C TYR A 124 2.23 1.12 -6.39
N GLN A 125 2.12 1.84 -5.27
CA GLN A 125 3.27 2.52 -4.66
C GLN A 125 4.34 1.52 -4.21
N PHE A 126 3.93 0.42 -3.57
CA PHE A 126 4.84 -0.65 -3.15
C PHE A 126 5.54 -1.27 -4.37
N ALA A 127 4.78 -1.58 -5.42
CA ALA A 127 5.31 -2.13 -6.66
C ALA A 127 6.23 -1.14 -7.40
N ALA A 128 5.91 0.17 -7.40
CA ALA A 128 6.75 1.22 -7.95
C ALA A 128 8.11 1.25 -7.25
N PHE A 129 8.12 1.28 -5.92
CA PHE A 129 9.37 1.23 -5.15
C PHE A 129 10.14 -0.09 -5.39
N ALA A 130 9.46 -1.23 -5.34
CA ALA A 130 10.05 -2.54 -5.60
C ALA A 130 10.74 -2.62 -6.98
N SER A 131 10.16 -1.97 -7.98
CA SER A 131 10.70 -1.91 -9.35
C SER A 131 11.70 -0.77 -9.59
N GLY A 132 12.02 0.04 -8.57
CA GLY A 132 12.97 1.15 -8.67
C GLY A 132 12.41 2.41 -9.33
N ASN A 133 11.09 2.56 -9.37
CA ASN A 133 10.39 3.74 -9.85
C ASN A 133 10.04 4.70 -8.70
N ASP A 134 9.77 5.96 -9.04
CA ASP A 134 9.36 6.98 -8.07
C ASP A 134 7.91 6.75 -7.59
N ALA A 135 7.77 6.10 -6.44
CA ALA A 135 6.48 5.75 -5.84
C ALA A 135 5.59 6.94 -5.46
N LEU A 136 6.09 8.19 -5.52
CA LEU A 136 5.36 9.41 -5.16
C LEU A 136 4.99 10.27 -6.38
N SER A 137 5.07 9.69 -7.57
CA SER A 137 4.71 10.35 -8.84
C SER A 137 3.63 9.57 -9.60
N VAL A 138 2.88 10.29 -10.44
CA VAL A 138 1.87 9.65 -11.32
C VAL A 138 2.54 8.64 -12.26
N GLY A 139 3.68 9.02 -12.86
CA GLY A 139 4.42 8.13 -13.75
C GLY A 139 4.95 6.88 -13.05
N GLY A 140 5.41 7.02 -11.79
CA GLY A 140 5.86 5.87 -11.02
C GLY A 140 4.73 4.98 -10.53
N LEU A 141 3.54 5.51 -10.20
CA LEU A 141 2.34 4.70 -9.96
C LEU A 141 1.92 3.93 -11.21
N GLN A 142 1.97 4.54 -12.39
CA GLN A 142 1.71 3.85 -13.66
C GLN A 142 2.73 2.72 -13.91
N ALA A 143 4.03 3.00 -13.72
CA ALA A 143 5.08 1.99 -13.83
C ALA A 143 4.92 0.89 -12.78
N GLY A 144 4.54 1.24 -11.55
CA GLY A 144 4.24 0.32 -10.46
C GLY A 144 3.06 -0.60 -10.79
N ALA A 145 1.99 -0.07 -11.39
CA ALA A 145 0.87 -0.88 -11.85
C ALA A 145 1.29 -1.89 -12.93
N GLN A 146 2.16 -1.49 -13.87
CA GLN A 146 2.71 -2.41 -14.87
C GLN A 146 3.64 -3.46 -14.24
N ALA A 147 4.51 -3.05 -13.32
CA ALA A 147 5.44 -3.93 -12.63
C ALA A 147 4.72 -4.93 -11.74
N PHE A 148 3.67 -4.50 -11.03
CA PHE A 148 2.85 -5.36 -10.17
C PHE A 148 2.39 -6.62 -10.89
N HIS A 149 1.96 -6.52 -12.15
CA HIS A 149 1.53 -7.66 -12.96
C HIS A 149 2.65 -8.64 -13.33
N GLN A 150 3.90 -8.18 -13.34
CA GLN A 150 5.08 -8.98 -13.69
C GLN A 150 5.71 -9.66 -12.46
N MET A 151 5.43 -9.14 -11.26
CA MET A 151 5.91 -9.72 -10.00
C MET A 151 5.28 -11.08 -9.74
N ASN A 152 5.95 -11.91 -8.95
CA ASN A 152 5.47 -13.25 -8.62
C ASN A 152 4.15 -13.21 -7.82
N PRO A 153 3.34 -14.29 -7.84
CA PRO A 153 2.03 -14.30 -7.20
C PRO A 153 2.05 -13.99 -5.69
N GLU A 154 3.08 -14.44 -4.97
CA GLU A 154 3.19 -14.25 -3.53
C GLU A 154 3.51 -12.79 -3.17
N SER A 155 4.39 -12.15 -3.94
CA SER A 155 4.68 -10.71 -3.80
C SER A 155 3.44 -9.86 -4.08
N ARG A 156 2.67 -10.22 -5.13
CA ARG A 156 1.36 -9.58 -5.40
C ARG A 156 0.36 -9.78 -4.27
N LEU A 157 0.28 -10.98 -3.69
CA LEU A 157 -0.58 -11.24 -2.54
C LEU A 157 -0.16 -10.38 -1.35
N PHE A 158 1.12 -10.39 -1.01
CA PHE A 158 1.66 -9.59 0.09
C PHE A 158 1.37 -8.10 -0.09
N MET A 159 1.64 -7.51 -1.26
CA MET A 159 1.36 -6.08 -1.48
C MET A 159 -0.13 -5.74 -1.38
N GLN A 160 -1.02 -6.61 -1.87
CA GLN A 160 -2.46 -6.44 -1.72
C GLN A 160 -2.87 -6.49 -0.25
N VAL A 161 -2.42 -7.50 0.49
CA VAL A 161 -2.70 -7.64 1.93
C VAL A 161 -2.17 -6.45 2.70
N ALA A 162 -0.91 -6.06 2.48
CA ALA A 162 -0.30 -4.92 3.11
C ALA A 162 -1.05 -3.62 2.82
N SER A 163 -1.53 -3.44 1.60
CA SER A 163 -2.27 -2.24 1.20
C SER A 163 -3.64 -2.11 1.86
N VAL A 164 -4.38 -3.22 1.97
CA VAL A 164 -5.68 -3.27 2.65
C VAL A 164 -5.49 -3.16 4.16
N PHE A 165 -4.45 -3.79 4.71
CA PHE A 165 -4.12 -3.75 6.13
C PHE A 165 -3.73 -2.33 6.57
N LYS A 166 -2.90 -1.64 5.78
CA LYS A 166 -2.54 -0.23 6.01
C LYS A 166 -3.74 0.71 5.84
N GLY A 167 -4.64 0.41 4.91
CA GLY A 167 -5.85 1.19 4.68
C GLY A 167 -6.87 1.08 5.81
N ASN A 168 -7.91 1.91 5.74
CA ASN A 168 -9.01 1.96 6.71
C ASN A 168 -10.08 0.87 6.47
N SER A 169 -9.86 -0.04 5.52
CA SER A 169 -10.73 -1.19 5.28
C SER A 169 -10.69 -2.17 6.46
N LEU A 170 -11.80 -2.88 6.69
CA LEU A 170 -11.90 -3.97 7.66
C LEU A 170 -11.46 -3.54 9.09
N ASN A 171 -12.05 -2.46 9.59
CA ASN A 171 -11.81 -1.91 10.94
C ASN A 171 -10.38 -1.40 11.17
N GLY A 172 -9.70 -0.92 10.12
CA GLY A 172 -8.35 -0.35 10.15
C GLY A 172 -8.25 1.12 10.56
N PRO A 173 -7.03 1.70 10.60
CA PRO A 173 -5.79 1.17 10.01
C PRO A 173 -5.05 0.17 10.91
N GLY A 174 -4.16 -0.62 10.30
CA GLY A 174 -3.14 -1.43 11.00
C GLY A 174 -1.75 -1.00 10.56
N PHE A 175 -0.75 -1.38 11.35
CA PHE A 175 0.62 -0.87 11.22
C PHE A 175 1.65 -2.00 11.13
N TYR A 176 2.68 -1.76 10.33
CA TYR A 176 3.87 -2.59 10.31
C TYR A 176 4.97 -1.94 11.15
N ASP A 177 5.71 -2.76 11.91
CA ASP A 177 6.97 -2.34 12.51
C ASP A 177 8.04 -2.25 11.41
N ASN A 178 8.21 -1.06 10.84
CA ASN A 178 9.18 -0.84 9.76
C ASN A 178 10.62 -1.17 10.18
N PRO A 179 11.14 -0.70 11.34
CA PRO A 179 12.43 -1.16 11.86
C PRO A 179 12.54 -2.68 11.96
N GLY A 180 11.51 -3.34 12.48
CA GLY A 180 11.44 -4.80 12.57
C GLY A 180 11.51 -5.49 11.19
N LEU A 181 10.77 -4.99 10.20
CA LEU A 181 10.80 -5.50 8.81
C LEU A 181 12.18 -5.31 8.16
N LYS A 182 12.86 -4.20 8.44
CA LYS A 182 14.25 -4.00 8.01
C LYS A 182 15.18 -5.05 8.63
N ASN A 183 15.01 -5.33 9.93
CA ASN A 183 15.78 -6.37 10.60
C ASN A 183 15.48 -7.77 10.03
N LEU A 184 14.25 -8.05 9.63
CA LEU A 184 13.89 -9.28 8.91
C LEU A 184 14.68 -9.40 7.60
N LEU A 185 14.70 -8.36 6.76
CA LEU A 185 15.51 -8.32 5.53
C LEU A 185 16.98 -8.60 5.82
N LEU A 186 17.57 -7.94 6.82
CA LEU A 186 18.96 -8.14 7.22
C LEU A 186 19.23 -9.58 7.68
N SER A 187 18.36 -10.15 8.51
CA SER A 187 18.49 -11.53 9.02
C SER A 187 18.44 -12.59 7.92
N LYS A 188 17.85 -12.26 6.78
CA LYS A 188 17.72 -13.13 5.61
C LYS A 188 18.81 -12.86 4.55
N GLY A 189 19.79 -12.03 4.89
CA GLY A 189 20.89 -11.68 4.00
C GLY A 189 20.50 -10.73 2.86
N VAL A 190 19.32 -10.10 2.92
CA VAL A 190 18.82 -9.17 1.90
C VAL A 190 19.31 -7.74 2.21
N THR A 191 20.64 -7.60 2.29
CA THR A 191 21.30 -6.37 2.74
C THR A 191 21.19 -5.23 1.71
N ASP A 192 21.13 -5.56 0.42
CA ASP A 192 20.98 -4.59 -0.66
C ASP A 192 19.66 -3.82 -0.55
N LEU A 193 18.56 -4.52 -0.22
CA LEU A 193 17.26 -3.88 -0.05
C LEU A 193 17.13 -3.17 1.29
N ALA A 194 17.69 -3.74 2.36
CA ALA A 194 17.69 -3.10 3.68
C ALA A 194 18.49 -1.78 3.72
N ALA A 195 19.45 -1.61 2.81
CA ALA A 195 20.27 -0.41 2.69
C ALA A 195 19.62 0.72 1.88
N LEU A 196 18.49 0.47 1.20
CA LEU A 196 17.80 1.50 0.44
C LEU A 196 17.24 2.60 1.35
N ASP A 197 17.25 3.83 0.85
CA ASP A 197 16.74 5.00 1.57
C ASP A 197 15.27 4.81 1.98
N GLY A 198 14.94 5.20 3.21
CA GLY A 198 13.60 5.07 3.80
C GLY A 198 13.22 3.67 4.27
N VAL A 199 13.97 2.61 3.91
CA VAL A 199 13.70 1.25 4.42
C VAL A 199 13.98 1.18 5.92
N GLY A 200 12.95 0.79 6.66
CA GLY A 200 12.91 0.81 8.13
C GLY A 200 12.32 2.09 8.73
N GLN A 201 11.93 3.07 7.91
CA GLN A 201 11.41 4.36 8.36
C GLN A 201 9.97 4.57 7.90
N THR A 202 9.69 4.25 6.64
CA THR A 202 8.41 4.54 5.99
C THR A 202 7.80 3.29 5.38
N ASP A 203 6.47 3.22 5.39
CA ASP A 203 5.75 2.03 4.94
C ASP A 203 5.98 1.73 3.46
N VAL A 204 5.95 2.75 2.59
CA VAL A 204 6.09 2.57 1.12
C VAL A 204 7.42 1.91 0.78
N GLN A 205 8.52 2.45 1.30
CA GLN A 205 9.86 1.95 1.08
C GLN A 205 10.05 0.58 1.74
N THR A 206 9.61 0.42 2.99
CA THR A 206 9.84 -0.81 3.75
C THR A 206 9.02 -1.98 3.20
N ILE A 207 7.72 -1.80 2.97
CA ILE A 207 6.84 -2.83 2.38
C ILE A 207 7.26 -3.10 0.94
N GLY A 208 7.63 -2.09 0.15
CA GLY A 208 8.15 -2.30 -1.20
C GLY A 208 9.45 -3.11 -1.23
N ALA A 209 10.38 -2.88 -0.30
CA ALA A 209 11.60 -3.68 -0.14
C ALA A 209 11.29 -5.15 0.23
N VAL A 210 10.36 -5.38 1.17
CA VAL A 210 9.90 -6.72 1.53
C VAL A 210 9.23 -7.41 0.34
N ALA A 211 8.35 -6.71 -0.39
CA ALA A 211 7.69 -7.24 -1.58
C ALA A 211 8.71 -7.66 -2.65
N LYS A 212 9.77 -6.88 -2.85
CA LYS A 212 10.87 -7.22 -3.77
C LYS A 212 11.70 -8.42 -3.29
N ALA A 213 11.92 -8.56 -1.99
CA ALA A 213 12.59 -9.74 -1.43
C ALA A 213 11.75 -11.01 -1.62
N ILE A 214 10.43 -10.93 -1.44
CA ILE A 214 9.50 -12.03 -1.79
C ILE A 214 9.53 -12.31 -3.29
N ASP A 215 9.55 -11.27 -4.12
CA ASP A 215 9.60 -11.40 -5.57
C ASP A 215 10.82 -12.21 -6.04
N ARG A 216 11.96 -11.96 -5.37
CA ARG A 216 13.23 -12.69 -5.58
C ARG A 216 13.30 -14.08 -4.92
N GLY A 217 12.26 -14.49 -4.18
CA GLY A 217 12.25 -15.75 -3.43
C GLY A 217 13.18 -15.78 -2.20
N GLN A 218 13.60 -14.61 -1.70
CA GLN A 218 14.48 -14.48 -0.52
C GLN A 218 13.68 -14.38 0.79
N LEU A 219 12.41 -14.00 0.68
CA LEU A 219 11.40 -14.02 1.73
C LEU A 219 10.15 -14.72 1.21
N ASN A 220 9.26 -15.08 2.13
CA ASN A 220 7.90 -15.50 1.84
C ASN A 220 6.93 -14.86 2.86
N LEU A 221 5.62 -15.04 2.65
CA LEU A 221 4.60 -14.48 3.53
C LEU A 221 4.69 -15.01 4.96
N ASN A 222 5.07 -16.28 5.13
CA ASN A 222 5.25 -16.90 6.46
C ASN A 222 6.39 -16.26 7.24
N ASP A 223 7.48 -15.86 6.58
CA ASP A 223 8.58 -15.14 7.24
C ASP A 223 8.09 -13.83 7.85
N ILE A 224 7.17 -13.13 7.18
CA ILE A 224 6.60 -11.86 7.64
C ILE A 224 5.61 -12.08 8.77
N ILE A 225 4.71 -13.06 8.64
CA ILE A 225 3.75 -13.44 9.70
C ILE A 225 4.47 -13.82 11.00
N ASN A 226 5.58 -14.58 10.89
CA ASN A 226 6.33 -15.05 12.04
C ASN A 226 7.35 -14.04 12.58
N SER A 227 7.53 -12.89 11.91
CA SER A 227 8.55 -11.90 12.31
C SER A 227 8.16 -11.05 13.51
N GLY A 228 6.88 -11.05 13.91
CA GLY A 228 6.36 -10.20 14.98
C GLY A 228 6.19 -8.73 14.59
N THR A 229 6.31 -8.39 13.30
CA THR A 229 6.25 -6.99 12.81
C THR A 229 4.84 -6.53 12.42
N ILE A 230 3.81 -7.31 12.74
CA ILE A 230 2.41 -7.02 12.45
C ILE A 230 1.71 -6.77 13.78
N ASP A 231 1.13 -5.58 13.95
CA ASP A 231 0.51 -5.15 15.21
C ASP A 231 -0.77 -5.93 15.59
N ASN A 232 -1.54 -6.39 14.61
CA ASN A 232 -2.78 -7.14 14.81
C ASN A 232 -2.87 -8.30 13.81
N LEU A 233 -2.32 -9.46 14.20
CA LEU A 233 -2.32 -10.68 13.37
C LEU A 233 -3.73 -11.22 13.07
N ASP A 234 -4.67 -11.13 14.01
CA ASP A 234 -6.04 -11.59 13.78
C ASP A 234 -6.70 -10.81 12.64
N ARG A 235 -6.54 -9.48 12.65
CA ARG A 235 -6.97 -8.63 11.54
C ARG A 235 -6.20 -8.94 10.26
N TYR A 236 -4.90 -9.19 10.36
CA TYR A 236 -4.08 -9.54 9.20
C TYR A 236 -4.60 -10.78 8.48
N PHE A 237 -4.98 -11.83 9.21
CA PHE A 237 -5.59 -13.03 8.63
C PHE A 237 -6.96 -12.76 8.00
N ASN A 238 -7.78 -11.88 8.59
CA ASN A 238 -9.04 -11.44 7.97
C ASN A 238 -8.78 -10.71 6.63
N VAL A 239 -7.72 -9.90 6.56
CA VAL A 239 -7.31 -9.22 5.33
C VAL A 239 -6.80 -10.21 4.29
N ILE A 240 -5.99 -11.19 4.68
CA ILE A 240 -5.56 -12.29 3.78
C ILE A 240 -6.78 -12.95 3.16
N ASN A 241 -7.76 -13.37 3.98
CA ASN A 241 -8.98 -13.99 3.48
C ASN A 241 -9.77 -13.06 2.54
N TYR A 242 -9.88 -11.77 2.86
CA TYR A 242 -10.54 -10.78 2.00
C TYR A 242 -9.86 -10.62 0.62
N VAL A 243 -8.53 -10.71 0.56
CA VAL A 243 -7.77 -10.65 -0.69
C VAL A 243 -7.85 -11.97 -1.46
N GLU A 244 -7.60 -13.10 -0.79
CA GLU A 244 -7.54 -14.43 -1.42
C GLU A 244 -8.89 -14.88 -1.98
N THR A 245 -10.00 -14.51 -1.32
CA THR A 245 -11.36 -14.76 -1.84
C THR A 245 -11.73 -13.87 -3.04
N GLY A 246 -10.86 -12.95 -3.44
CA GLY A 246 -11.07 -12.03 -4.56
C GLY A 246 -11.98 -10.85 -4.24
N ARG A 247 -12.47 -10.72 -2.99
CA ARG A 247 -13.37 -9.64 -2.56
C ARG A 247 -12.73 -8.26 -2.75
N PHE A 248 -11.43 -8.14 -2.45
CA PHE A 248 -10.68 -6.91 -2.72
C PHE A 248 -10.71 -6.51 -4.21
N GLY A 249 -10.41 -7.44 -5.11
CA GLY A 249 -10.44 -7.20 -6.55
C GLY A 249 -11.83 -6.85 -7.06
N LEU A 250 -12.88 -7.46 -6.49
CA LEU A 250 -14.28 -7.12 -6.80
C LEU A 250 -14.64 -5.70 -6.36
N ASP A 251 -14.22 -5.27 -5.16
CA ASP A 251 -14.47 -3.92 -4.68
C ASP A 251 -13.72 -2.88 -5.53
N VAL A 252 -12.49 -3.18 -5.96
CA VAL A 252 -11.74 -2.35 -6.93
C VAL A 252 -12.47 -2.27 -8.27
N ALA A 253 -12.96 -3.40 -8.80
CA ALA A 253 -13.72 -3.40 -10.06
C ALA A 253 -15.04 -2.63 -9.94
N ALA A 254 -15.74 -2.73 -8.80
CA ALA A 254 -16.95 -1.99 -8.51
C ALA A 254 -16.68 -0.48 -8.39
N TYR A 255 -15.55 -0.10 -7.76
CA TYR A 255 -15.07 1.27 -7.79
C TYR A 255 -14.88 1.74 -9.24
N ASP A 256 -14.21 0.96 -10.09
CA ASP A 256 -13.96 1.35 -11.49
C ASP A 256 -15.23 1.47 -12.36
N MET A 257 -16.37 0.96 -11.89
CA MET A 257 -17.69 1.09 -12.53
C MET A 257 -18.51 2.26 -11.98
N ALA A 258 -18.06 2.90 -10.89
CA ALA A 258 -18.76 4.04 -10.32
C ALA A 258 -18.68 5.27 -11.27
N PRO A 259 -19.73 6.11 -11.29
CA PRO A 259 -19.75 7.32 -12.11
C PRO A 259 -18.71 8.35 -11.66
N ILE A 260 -18.31 9.22 -12.60
CA ILE A 260 -17.48 10.41 -12.41
C ILE A 260 -18.40 11.64 -12.37
#